data_AF-A0A1Q9P936-F1
#
_entry.id   AF-A0A1Q9P936-F1
#
_cell.length_a   1.000
_cell.length_b   1.000
_cell.length_c   1.000
_cell.angle_alpha   90.00
_cell.angle_beta   90.00
_cell.angle_gamma   90.00
#
_symmetry.space_group_name_H-M   'P 1'
#
loop_
_entity.id
_entity.type
_entity.pdbx_description
1 polymer ?
#
loop_
_entity_poly.entity_id
_entity_poly.type
_entity_poly.pdbx_seq_one_letter_code
_entity_poly.pdbx_strand_id
1 'polypeptide(L)'
;MDRKRIGLLLVIIGFVQFFITLFFILPIPYLYLASLFMMFLAVVIIGVGAAFARGVDSSLDVPSDDCYYCKGTGKIKSGEEFETCPRCGGSGLARPDDSD
;
A
#
# COMPACT_ATOMS: atom_id res chain seq x y z
N MET A 1 4.13 -13.94 -11.70
CA MET A 1 2.70 -13.75 -11.35
C MET A 1 2.44 -12.26 -11.21
N ASP A 2 1.66 -11.68 -12.12
CA ASP A 2 1.36 -10.24 -12.10
C ASP A 2 0.45 -9.92 -10.90
N ARG A 3 0.95 -9.21 -9.88
CA ARG A 3 0.15 -8.79 -8.70
C ARG A 3 -1.15 -8.08 -9.10
N LYS A 4 -1.11 -7.30 -10.19
CA LYS A 4 -2.29 -6.67 -10.82
C LYS A 4 -3.37 -7.66 -11.24
N ARG A 5 -2.99 -8.79 -11.86
CA ARG A 5 -3.96 -9.84 -12.27
C ARG A 5 -4.60 -10.50 -11.05
N ILE A 6 -3.83 -10.73 -9.99
CA ILE A 6 -4.34 -11.34 -8.76
C ILE A 6 -5.36 -10.41 -8.07
N GLY A 7 -5.04 -9.12 -7.95
CA GLY A 7 -5.98 -8.13 -7.40
C GLY A 7 -7.28 -8.04 -8.20
N LEU A 8 -7.19 -8.02 -9.53
CA LEU A 8 -8.36 -8.03 -10.42
C LEU A 8 -9.22 -9.30 -10.21
N LEU A 9 -8.60 -10.47 -10.15
CA LEU A 9 -9.31 -11.73 -9.94
C LEU A 9 -10.03 -11.78 -8.59
N LEU A 10 -9.40 -11.28 -7.52
CA LEU A 10 -10.02 -11.20 -6.19
C LEU A 10 -11.28 -10.32 -6.18
N VAL A 11 -11.24 -9.19 -6.89
CA VAL A 11 -12.42 -8.31 -7.02
C VAL A 11 -13.55 -9.02 -7.76
N ILE A 12 -13.24 -9.69 -8.87
CA ILE A 12 -14.25 -10.41 -9.67
C ILE A 12 -14.89 -11.53 -8.85
N ILE A 13 -14.07 -12.34 -8.16
CA ILE A 13 -14.55 -13.44 -7.33
C ILE A 13 -15.42 -12.91 -6.17
N GLY A 14 -14.96 -11.87 -5.48
CA GLY A 14 -15.73 -11.25 -4.40
C GLY A 14 -17.06 -10.68 -4.87
N PHE A 15 -17.10 -10.07 -6.06
CA PHE A 15 -18.32 -9.56 -6.67
C PHE A 15 -19.30 -10.69 -6.98
N VAL A 16 -18.84 -11.76 -7.64
CA VAL A 16 -19.68 -12.92 -7.94
C VAL A 16 -20.24 -13.55 -6.66
N GLN A 17 -19.40 -13.74 -5.64
CA GLN A 17 -19.82 -14.30 -4.35
C GLN A 17 -20.87 -13.43 -3.64
N PHE A 18 -20.73 -12.11 -3.71
CA PHE A 18 -21.70 -11.17 -3.14
C PHE A 18 -23.07 -11.32 -3.81
N PHE A 19 -23.10 -11.38 -5.16
CA PHE A 19 -24.34 -11.55 -5.92
C PHE A 19 -25.01 -12.89 -5.63
N ILE A 20 -24.25 -13.99 -5.56
CA ILE A 20 -24.78 -15.30 -5.18
C ILE A 20 -25.43 -15.24 -3.80
N THR A 21 -24.75 -14.61 -2.83
CA THR A 21 -25.27 -14.49 -1.47
C THR A 21 -26.54 -13.64 -1.41
N LEU A 22 -26.59 -12.53 -2.15
CA LEU A 22 -27.72 -11.61 -2.18
C LEU A 22 -28.97 -12.23 -2.82
N PHE A 23 -28.81 -12.93 -3.95
CA PHE A 23 -29.95 -13.45 -4.72
C PHE A 23 -30.38 -14.86 -4.32
N PHE A 24 -29.47 -15.71 -3.83
CA PHE A 24 -29.78 -17.12 -3.53
C PHE A 24 -29.81 -17.45 -2.03
N ILE A 25 -28.92 -16.86 -1.23
CA ILE A 25 -28.78 -17.23 0.20
C ILE A 25 -29.66 -16.36 1.09
N LEU A 26 -29.71 -15.04 0.85
CA LEU A 26 -30.52 -14.09 1.61
C LEU A 26 -32.04 -14.41 1.65
N PRO A 27 -32.67 -14.96 0.59
CA PRO A 27 -34.09 -15.33 0.62
C PRO A 27 -34.40 -16.51 1.57
N ILE A 28 -33.39 -17.25 2.03
CA ILE A 28 -33.58 -18.43 2.87
C ILE A 28 -33.53 -18.01 4.35
N PRO A 29 -34.67 -18.02 5.07
CA PRO A 29 -34.77 -17.42 6.41
C PRO A 29 -33.86 -18.10 7.45
N TYR A 30 -33.62 -19.41 7.29
CA TYR A 30 -32.74 -20.18 8.17
C TYR A 30 -31.25 -19.84 8.02
N LEU A 31 -30.86 -19.19 6.92
CA LEU A 31 -29.47 -18.87 6.58
C LEU A 31 -29.16 -17.38 6.70
N TYR A 32 -30.08 -16.57 7.23
CA TYR A 32 -29.93 -15.10 7.27
C TYR A 32 -28.64 -14.63 7.99
N LEU A 33 -28.31 -15.22 9.14
CA LEU A 33 -27.09 -14.85 9.86
C LEU A 33 -25.82 -15.23 9.07
N ALA A 34 -25.84 -16.42 8.44
CA ALA A 34 -24.75 -16.89 7.60
C ALA A 34 -24.60 -16.04 6.32
N SER A 35 -25.71 -15.60 5.73
CA SER A 35 -25.70 -14.73 4.55
C SER A 35 -25.08 -13.38 4.86
N LEU A 36 -25.41 -12.77 6.00
CA LEU A 36 -24.81 -11.52 6.43
C LEU A 36 -23.29 -11.64 6.60
N PHE A 37 -22.82 -12.72 7.22
CA PHE A 37 -21.39 -12.97 7.39
C PHE A 37 -20.68 -13.16 6.04
N MET A 38 -21.28 -13.92 5.13
CA MET A 38 -20.73 -14.13 3.78
C MET A 38 -20.72 -12.84 2.95
N MET A 39 -21.75 -12.00 3.05
CA MET A 39 -21.78 -10.69 2.41
C MET A 39 -20.67 -9.79 2.93
N PHE A 40 -20.46 -9.76 4.25
CA PHE A 40 -19.37 -9.00 4.86
C PHE A 40 -17.99 -9.46 4.34
N LEU A 41 -17.73 -10.77 4.34
CA LEU A 41 -16.50 -11.32 3.78
C LEU A 41 -16.30 -10.96 2.31
N ALA A 42 -17.35 -11.03 1.49
CA ALA A 42 -17.28 -10.65 0.09
C ALA A 42 -16.88 -9.18 -0.09
N VAL A 43 -17.46 -8.27 0.70
CA VAL A 43 -17.11 -6.84 0.68
C VAL A 43 -15.65 -6.62 1.11
N VAL A 44 -15.18 -7.32 2.15
CA VAL A 44 -13.77 -7.24 2.59
C VAL A 44 -12.83 -7.71 1.48
N ILE A 45 -13.14 -8.83 0.82
CA ILE A 45 -12.34 -9.34 -0.31
C ILE A 45 -12.32 -8.35 -1.47
N ILE A 46 -13.46 -7.73 -1.80
CA ILE A 46 -13.54 -6.70 -2.85
C ILE A 46 -12.66 -5.50 -2.47
N GLY A 47 -12.75 -5.01 -1.23
CA GLY A 47 -11.95 -3.88 -0.75
C GLY A 47 -10.45 -4.14 -0.80
N VAL A 48 -10.03 -5.30 -0.30
CA VAL A 48 -8.63 -5.75 -0.32
C VAL A 48 -8.16 -5.95 -1.76
N GLY A 49 -8.93 -6.66 -2.58
CA GLY A 49 -8.62 -6.88 -4.00
C GLY A 49 -8.49 -5.57 -4.78
N ALA A 50 -9.37 -4.60 -4.52
CA ALA A 50 -9.32 -3.28 -5.16
C ALA A 50 -8.07 -2.49 -4.72
N ALA A 51 -7.67 -2.57 -3.45
CA ALA A 51 -6.44 -1.98 -2.97
C ALA A 51 -5.20 -2.60 -3.64
N PHE A 52 -5.15 -3.94 -3.75
CA PHE A 52 -4.09 -4.64 -4.46
C PHE A 52 -4.07 -4.34 -5.97
N ALA A 53 -5.23 -4.25 -6.61
CA ALA A 53 -5.34 -3.94 -8.04
C ALA A 53 -4.90 -2.52 -8.37
N ARG A 54 -5.19 -1.57 -7.48
CA ARG A 54 -4.74 -0.17 -7.60
C ARG A 54 -3.25 0.01 -7.38
N GLY A 55 -2.56 -1.00 -6.85
CA GLY A 55 -1.13 -0.94 -6.57
C GLY A 55 -0.89 0.13 -5.51
N VAL A 56 -0.95 -0.25 -4.23
CA VAL A 56 -0.36 0.53 -3.13
C VAL A 56 1.18 0.49 -3.22
N ASP A 57 1.68 0.67 -4.43
CA ASP A 57 2.99 1.17 -4.78
C ASP A 57 2.72 2.53 -5.47
N SER A 58 1.90 3.39 -4.85
CA SER A 58 2.19 4.81 -4.98
C SER A 58 3.56 4.91 -4.37
N SER A 59 4.57 5.00 -5.24
CA SER A 59 5.92 5.38 -4.91
C SER A 59 5.85 6.36 -3.74
N LEU A 60 6.14 5.86 -2.54
CA LEU A 60 6.73 6.72 -1.54
C LEU A 60 7.97 7.19 -2.26
N ASP A 61 7.88 8.39 -2.82
CA ASP A 61 8.94 9.10 -3.53
C ASP A 61 9.96 9.48 -2.46
N VAL A 62 10.49 8.46 -1.79
CA VAL A 62 11.64 8.56 -0.92
C VAL A 62 12.78 8.62 -1.92
N PRO A 63 13.54 9.72 -1.95
CA PRO A 63 14.75 9.80 -2.75
C PRO A 63 15.55 8.53 -2.50
N SER A 64 15.77 7.72 -3.55
CA SER A 64 16.56 6.49 -3.45
C SER A 64 18.02 6.78 -3.12
N ASP A 65 18.41 8.02 -3.37
CA ASP A 65 19.80 8.43 -3.37
C ASP A 65 20.15 9.06 -2.04
N ASP A 66 21.31 8.65 -1.54
CA ASP A 66 21.91 9.26 -0.37
C ASP A 66 22.35 10.70 -0.69
N CYS A 67 22.23 11.59 0.30
CA CYS A 67 22.76 12.94 0.20
C CYS A 67 24.26 12.87 -0.09
N TYR A 68 24.70 13.30 -1.28
CA TYR A 68 26.11 13.26 -1.69
C TYR A 68 27.05 13.93 -0.68
N TYR A 69 26.55 14.95 0.03
CA TYR A 69 27.33 15.74 0.98
C TYR A 69 27.64 15.00 2.29
N CYS A 70 26.69 14.24 2.84
CA CYS A 70 26.89 13.45 4.07
C CYS A 70 26.93 11.94 3.83
N LYS A 71 26.80 11.49 2.59
CA LYS A 71 26.79 10.07 2.17
C LYS A 71 25.84 9.21 3.00
N GLY A 72 24.59 9.66 3.17
CA GLY A 72 23.58 8.90 3.90
C GLY A 72 23.65 9.05 5.43
N THR A 73 24.73 9.62 5.99
CA THR A 73 24.92 9.64 7.46
C THR A 73 24.07 10.68 8.18
N GLY A 74 23.53 11.67 7.47
CA GLY A 74 22.78 12.80 8.06
C GLY A 74 23.63 13.78 8.87
N LYS A 75 24.94 13.54 9.00
CA LYS A 75 25.86 14.37 9.80
C LYS A 75 27.15 14.65 9.06
N ILE A 76 27.79 15.76 9.39
CA ILE A 76 29.13 16.11 8.89
C ILE A 76 30.08 16.30 10.07
N LYS A 77 31.34 15.93 9.88
CA LYS A 77 32.37 16.17 10.89
C LYS A 77 32.94 17.57 10.70
N SER A 78 32.65 18.47 11.63
CA SER A 78 33.19 19.83 11.67
C SER A 78 34.14 19.92 12.87
N GLY A 79 35.44 19.72 12.61
CA GLY A 79 36.43 19.62 13.69
C GLY A 79 36.30 18.32 14.51
N GLU A 80 36.14 18.44 15.83
CA GLU A 80 35.96 17.30 16.75
C GLU A 80 34.49 16.93 17.01
N GLU A 81 33.55 17.76 16.54
CA GLU A 81 32.11 17.56 16.75
C GLU A 81 31.39 17.09 15.48
N PHE A 82 30.28 16.38 15.67
CA PHE A 82 29.39 15.97 14.59
C PHE A 82 28.21 16.94 14.51
N GLU A 83 28.17 17.72 13.44
CA GLU A 83 27.09 18.66 13.17
C GLU A 83 26.05 18.03 12.23
N THR A 84 24.79 18.47 12.35
CA THR A 84 23.71 18.05 11.44
C THR A 84 24.03 18.51 10.02
N CYS A 85 23.88 17.62 9.04
CA CYS A 85 24.16 17.96 7.65
C CYS A 85 23.26 19.13 7.19
N PRO A 86 23.82 20.30 6.82
CA PRO A 86 23.03 21.49 6.49
C PRO A 86 22.25 21.30 5.18
N ARG A 87 22.70 20.40 4.30
CA ARG A 87 22.09 20.18 2.98
C ARG A 87 20.83 19.31 3.03
N CYS A 88 20.88 18.20 3.76
CA CYS A 88 19.73 17.31 3.93
C CYS A 88 18.97 17.53 5.25
N GLY A 89 19.40 18.50 6.08
CA GLY A 89 18.77 18.80 7.37
C GLY A 89 18.81 17.63 8.36
N GLY A 90 19.74 16.69 8.19
CA GLY A 90 19.84 15.49 9.01
C GLY A 90 19.15 14.24 8.46
N SER A 91 18.42 14.32 7.34
CA SER A 91 17.69 13.16 6.79
C SER A 91 18.61 12.08 6.20
N GLY A 92 19.82 12.46 5.78
CA GLY A 92 20.74 11.58 5.05
C GLY A 92 20.37 11.37 3.58
N LEU A 93 19.18 11.79 3.14
CA LEU A 93 18.66 11.56 1.79
C LEU A 93 18.94 12.76 0.87
N ALA A 94 19.13 12.48 -0.43
CA ALA A 94 19.26 13.49 -1.47
C ALA A 94 17.98 14.32 -1.58
N ARG A 95 18.11 15.59 -1.95
CA ARG A 95 16.94 16.41 -2.29
C ARG A 95 16.46 16.07 -3.70
N PRO A 96 15.18 16.29 -4.01
CA PRO A 96 14.67 16.14 -5.38
C PRO A 96 15.50 16.94 -6.40
N ASP A 97 16.03 18.08 -5.97
CA ASP A 97 16.86 19.00 -6.75
C ASP A 97 18.33 18.55 -6.93
N ASP A 98 18.75 17.46 -6.26
CA ASP A 98 20.12 16.92 -6.36
C ASP A 98 20.23 15.74 -7.36
N SER A 99 19.10 15.20 -7.84
CA SER A 99 19.03 14.08 -8.79
C SER A 99 18.66 14.59 -10.20
N ASP A 100 19.67 14.97 -10.99
CA ASP A 100 19.58 15.33 -12.42
C ASP A 100 20.65 14.57 -13.22
#